data_AF-A0A7X5ASW2-F1
#
_entry.id   AF-A0A7X5ASW2-F1
#
_cell.length_a   1.000
_cell.length_b   1.000
_cell.length_c   1.000
_cell.angle_alpha   90.00
_cell.angle_beta   90.00
_cell.angle_gamma   90.00
#
_symmetry.space_group_name_H-M   'P 1'
#
loop_
_entity.id
_entity.type
_entity.pdbx_description
1 polymer ?
#
loop_
_entity_poly.entity_id
_entity_poly.type
_entity_poly.pdbx_seq_one_letter_code
_entity_poly.pdbx_strand_id
1 'polypeptide(L)'
;MSDEVKKITRKKFELSLLIPFFISFIMGQISYNHFLEASAKDFSDERVLTYTLVACSGMMSLVMVIAVIRGVLILMGVIQGKVEFVDEN
;
A
#
# COMPACT_ATOMS: atom_id res chain seq x y z
N MET A 1 -4.45 -9.09 -26.52
CA MET A 1 -3.63 -8.19 -25.69
C MET A 1 -2.56 -9.08 -25.09
N SER A 2 -1.31 -8.93 -25.56
CA SER A 2 -0.22 -9.87 -25.23
C SER A 2 -0.03 -9.90 -23.71
N ASP A 3 -0.14 -11.06 -23.09
CA ASP A 3 0.24 -11.30 -21.70
C ASP A 3 1.77 -11.24 -21.60
N GLU A 4 2.33 -10.03 -21.75
CA GLU A 4 3.76 -9.82 -21.64
C GLU A 4 4.21 -10.06 -20.20
N VAL A 5 5.00 -11.11 -20.03
CA VAL A 5 5.70 -11.41 -18.79
C VAL A 5 6.78 -10.36 -18.58
N LYS A 6 6.71 -9.63 -17.46
CA LYS A 6 7.66 -8.56 -17.17
C LYS A 6 8.95 -9.17 -16.62
N LYS A 7 10.04 -9.05 -17.36
CA LYS A 7 11.38 -9.46 -16.92
C LYS A 7 12.01 -8.39 -16.03
N ILE A 8 12.37 -8.75 -14.80
CA ILE A 8 12.98 -7.81 -13.82
C ILE A 8 13.97 -8.54 -12.93
N THR A 9 15.00 -7.84 -12.43
CA THR A 9 15.89 -8.43 -11.41
C THR A 9 15.21 -8.41 -10.04
N ARG A 10 15.55 -9.36 -9.16
CA ARG A 10 14.99 -9.43 -7.81
C ARG A 10 15.21 -8.13 -7.03
N LYS A 11 16.41 -7.56 -7.12
CA LYS A 11 16.77 -6.30 -6.46
C LYS A 11 15.91 -5.13 -6.93
N LYS A 12 15.67 -5.00 -8.23
CA LYS A 12 14.78 -3.95 -8.78
C LYS A 12 13.34 -4.15 -8.35
N PHE A 13 12.87 -5.39 -8.28
CA PHE A 13 11.52 -5.69 -7.82
C PHE A 13 11.33 -5.38 -6.34
N GLU A 14 12.27 -5.77 -5.47
CA GLU A 14 12.27 -5.42 -4.05
C GLU A 14 12.24 -3.89 -3.85
N LEU A 15 13.08 -3.15 -4.59
CA LEU A 15 13.12 -1.69 -4.53
C LEU A 15 11.80 -1.06 -5.00
N SER A 16 11.11 -1.69 -5.97
CA SER A 16 9.79 -1.25 -6.42
C SER A 16 8.68 -1.45 -5.37
N LEU A 17 8.87 -2.34 -4.39
CA LEU A 17 7.93 -2.55 -3.28
C LEU A 17 8.14 -1.55 -2.13
N LEU A 18 9.34 -0.98 -1.99
CA LEU A 18 9.64 0.00 -0.94
C LEU A 18 8.80 1.28 -1.08
N ILE A 19 8.69 1.82 -2.30
CA ILE A 19 7.92 3.05 -2.55
C ILE A 19 6.46 2.92 -2.09
N PRO A 20 5.66 1.94 -2.57
CA PRO A 20 4.28 1.79 -2.12
C PRO A 20 4.18 1.46 -0.63
N PHE A 21 5.16 0.76 -0.05
CA PHE A 21 5.21 0.55 1.40
C PHE A 21 5.30 1.87 2.17
N PHE A 22 6.22 2.76 1.79
CA PHE A 22 6.35 4.07 2.46
C PHE A 22 5.11 4.94 2.31
N ILE A 23 4.52 5.00 1.11
CA ILE A 23 3.29 5.78 0.88
C ILE A 23 2.16 5.21 1.75
N SER A 24 2.05 3.89 1.82
CA SER A 24 1.06 3.20 2.65
C SER A 24 1.22 3.55 4.12
N PHE A 25 2.45 3.57 4.61
CA PHE A 25 2.76 3.93 5.99
C PHE A 25 2.37 5.37 6.31
N ILE A 26 2.71 6.32 5.41
CA ILE A 26 2.35 7.74 5.57
C ILE A 26 0.83 7.92 5.58
N MET A 27 0.11 7.28 4.66
CA MET A 27 -1.36 7.34 4.65
C MET A 27 -1.99 6.75 5.91
N GLY A 28 -1.40 5.69 6.46
CA GLY A 28 -1.81 5.10 7.74
C GLY A 28 -1.65 6.09 8.90
N GLN A 29 -0.52 6.80 8.94
CA GLN A 29 -0.28 7.85 9.95
C GLN A 29 -1.25 9.02 9.82
N ILE A 30 -1.54 9.48 8.60
CA ILE A 30 -2.54 10.53 8.35
C ILE A 30 -3.93 10.08 8.81
N SER A 31 -4.32 8.84 8.50
CA SER A 31 -5.58 8.26 8.96
C SER A 31 -5.69 8.24 10.48
N TYR A 32 -4.62 7.82 11.16
CA TYR A 32 -4.54 7.81 12.62
C TYR A 32 -4.65 9.22 13.22
N ASN A 33 -3.96 10.21 12.64
CA ASN A 33 -4.05 11.59 13.10
C ASN A 33 -5.47 12.16 12.95
N HIS A 34 -6.12 11.93 11.79
CA HIS A 34 -7.51 12.31 11.62
C HIS A 34 -8.44 11.60 12.61
N PHE A 35 -8.13 10.38 13.03
CA PHE A 35 -8.94 9.66 14.01
C PHE A 35 -8.84 10.32 15.39
N LEU A 36 -7.62 10.70 15.80
CA LEU A 36 -7.41 11.46 17.03
C LEU A 36 -8.12 12.82 16.97
N GLU A 37 -8.03 13.54 15.85
CA GLU A 37 -8.74 14.80 15.65
C GLU A 37 -10.26 14.61 15.73
N ALA A 38 -10.83 13.62 15.04
CA ALA A 38 -12.25 13.33 15.09
C ALA A 38 -12.71 13.00 16.52
N SER A 39 -11.91 12.24 17.27
CA SER A 39 -12.22 11.89 18.66
C SER A 39 -12.25 13.09 19.61
N ALA A 40 -11.50 14.15 19.29
CA ALA A 40 -11.38 15.36 20.11
C ALA A 40 -12.34 16.50 19.72
N LYS A 41 -13.05 16.40 18.58
CA LYS A 41 -13.95 17.46 18.09
C LYS A 41 -15.31 17.42 18.78
N ASP A 42 -15.76 18.53 19.36
CA ASP A 42 -17.07 18.61 20.05
C ASP A 42 -18.28 18.73 19.10
N PHE A 43 -18.11 19.26 17.89
CA PHE A 43 -19.21 19.46 16.92
C PHE A 43 -19.44 18.23 16.03
N SER A 44 -20.72 17.85 15.84
CA SER A 44 -21.09 16.60 15.16
C SER A 44 -20.77 16.58 13.66
N ASP A 45 -21.00 17.68 12.94
CA ASP A 45 -20.81 17.71 11.47
C ASP A 45 -19.33 17.65 11.08
N GLU A 46 -18.49 18.39 11.81
CA GLU A 46 -17.04 18.34 11.59
C GLU A 46 -16.43 16.98 11.98
N ARG A 47 -17.01 16.32 12.98
CA ARG A 47 -16.62 14.98 13.43
C ARG A 47 -16.92 13.94 12.34
N VAL A 48 -18.10 13.99 11.72
CA VAL A 48 -18.49 13.08 10.62
C VAL A 48 -17.58 13.25 9.40
N LEU A 49 -17.28 14.50 9.02
CA LEU A 49 -16.38 14.79 7.91
C LEU A 49 -14.98 14.24 8.19
N THR A 50 -14.43 14.48 9.38
CA THR A 50 -13.09 13.98 9.74
C THR A 50 -13.06 12.45 9.81
N TYR A 51 -14.09 11.77 10.32
CA TYR A 51 -14.16 10.30 10.26
C TYR A 51 -14.24 9.76 8.82
N THR A 52 -14.86 10.49 7.92
CA THR A 52 -14.89 10.10 6.50
C THR A 52 -13.46 10.16 5.91
N LEU A 53 -12.68 11.18 6.26
CA LEU A 53 -11.28 11.29 5.86
C LEU A 53 -10.41 10.18 6.48
N VAL A 54 -10.66 9.80 7.75
CA VAL A 54 -10.03 8.62 8.39
C VAL A 54 -10.27 7.38 7.56
N ALA A 55 -11.53 7.09 7.22
CA ALA A 55 -11.91 5.90 6.49
C ALA A 55 -11.28 5.87 5.09
N CYS A 56 -11.33 6.98 4.35
CA CYS A 56 -10.74 7.06 3.01
C CYS A 56 -9.21 6.86 3.02
N SER A 57 -8.50 7.57 3.90
CA SER A 57 -7.04 7.44 4.01
C SER A 57 -6.60 6.07 4.54
N GLY A 58 -7.35 5.52 5.50
CA GLY A 58 -7.11 4.20 6.07
C GLY A 58 -7.35 3.07 5.08
N MET A 59 -8.43 3.13 4.30
CA MET A 59 -8.70 2.16 3.22
C MET A 59 -7.61 2.21 2.14
N MET A 60 -7.17 3.41 1.74
CA MET A 60 -6.12 3.56 0.73
C MET A 60 -4.78 2.97 1.22
N SER A 61 -4.44 3.20 2.49
CA SER A 61 -3.30 2.55 3.15
C SER A 61 -3.45 1.02 3.13
N LEU A 62 -4.60 0.48 3.56
CA LEU A 62 -4.83 -0.96 3.60
C LEU A 62 -4.66 -1.63 2.23
N VAL A 63 -5.24 -1.05 1.18
CA VAL A 63 -5.12 -1.57 -0.20
C VAL A 63 -3.66 -1.60 -0.65
N MET A 64 -2.89 -0.55 -0.34
CA MET A 64 -1.47 -0.52 -0.69
C MET A 64 -0.64 -1.54 0.09
N VAL A 65 -0.90 -1.72 1.39
CA VAL A 65 -0.25 -2.80 2.17
C VAL A 65 -0.53 -4.17 1.55
N ILE A 66 -1.79 -4.46 1.18
CA ILE A 66 -2.16 -5.74 0.56
C ILE A 66 -1.41 -5.94 -0.76
N ALA A 67 -1.29 -4.89 -1.59
CA ALA A 67 -0.52 -4.95 -2.83
C ALA A 67 0.96 -5.24 -2.59
N VAL A 68 1.56 -4.61 -1.56
CA VAL A 68 2.96 -4.86 -1.15
C VAL A 68 3.13 -6.29 -0.68
N ILE A 69 2.24 -6.79 0.20
CA ILE A 69 2.28 -8.18 0.69
C ILE A 69 2.21 -9.16 -0.49
N ARG A 70 1.29 -8.93 -1.44
CA ARG A 70 1.20 -9.76 -2.64
C ARG A 70 2.50 -9.72 -3.45
N GLY A 71 3.12 -8.55 -3.57
CA GLY A 71 4.44 -8.40 -4.19
C GLY A 71 5.52 -9.22 -3.49
N VAL A 72 5.59 -9.16 -2.16
CA VAL A 72 6.54 -9.96 -1.37
C VAL A 72 6.31 -11.46 -1.56
N LEU A 73 5.05 -11.92 -1.59
CA LEU A 73 4.72 -13.33 -1.83
C LEU A 73 5.16 -13.81 -3.24
N ILE A 74 5.11 -12.92 -4.24
CA ILE A 74 5.65 -13.20 -5.59
C ILE A 74 7.19 -13.28 -5.53
N LEU A 75 7.85 -12.37 -4.81
CA LEU A 75 9.32 -12.39 -4.65
C LEU A 75 9.81 -13.68 -3.97
N MET A 76 9.08 -14.15 -2.95
CA MET A 76 9.39 -15.39 -2.24
C MET A 76 9.06 -16.66 -3.05
N GLY A 77 8.43 -16.53 -4.23
CA GLY A 77 8.02 -17.66 -5.06
C GLY A 77 6.82 -18.43 -4.50
N VAL A 78 6.10 -17.88 -3.52
CA VAL A 78 4.91 -18.50 -2.92
C VAL A 78 3.72 -18.45 -3.87
N ILE A 79 3.63 -17.37 -4.67
CA ILE A 79 2.54 -17.15 -5.64
C ILE A 79 3.14 -16.86 -7.01
N GLN A 80 2.57 -17.44 -8.07
CA GLN A 80 2.94 -17.12 -9.45
C GLN A 80 2.41 -15.73 -9.84
N GLY A 81 3.32 -14.83 -10.21
CA GLY A 81 3.00 -13.53 -10.81
C GLY A 81 3.34 -13.50 -12.30
N LYS A 82 2.85 -12.48 -13.03
CA LYS A 82 3.27 -12.19 -14.41
C LYS A 82 4.65 -11.51 -14.47
N VAL A 83 5.57 -11.97 -13.63
CA VAL A 83 6.90 -11.40 -13.44
C VAL A 83 7.89 -12.55 -13.48
N GLU A 84 8.88 -12.45 -14.36
CA GLU A 84 9.97 -13.42 -14.47
C GLU A 84 11.25 -12.79 -13.93
N PHE A 85 11.86 -13.43 -12.94
CA PHE A 85 13.10 -12.94 -12.34
C PHE A 85 14.29 -13.39 -13.17
N VAL A 86 15.06 -12.43 -13.68
CA VAL A 86 16.30 -12.69 -14.40
C VAL A 86 17.45 -12.55 -13.42
N ASP A 87 18.37 -13.52 -13.39
CA ASP A 87 19.55 -13.48 -12.53
C ASP A 87 20.48 -12.31 -12.92
N GLU A 88 21.01 -11.60 -11.92
CA GLU A 88 22.05 -10.59 -12.10
C GLU A 88 23.37 -11.32 -12.38
N ASN A 89 23.78 -11.34 -13.65
CA ASN A 89 25.12 -11.75 -14.07
C ASN A 89 26.13 -10.64 -13.79
#